data_AF-A0AA49JYR1-F1
#
_entry.id   AF-A0AA49JYR1-F1
#
_cell.length_a   1.000
_cell.length_b   1.000
_cell.length_c   1.000
_cell.angle_alpha   90.00
_cell.angle_beta   90.00
_cell.angle_gamma   90.00
#
_symmetry.space_group_name_H-M   'P 1'
#
loop_
_entity.id
_entity.type
_entity.pdbx_description
1 polymer ?
#
loop_
_entity_poly.entity_id
_entity_poly.type
_entity_poly.pdbx_seq_one_letter_code
_entity_poly.pdbx_strand_id
1 'polypeptide(L)'
;MRLLILALLMLSSTAAHAQGSIRGVLLDSLRAMGPLAGADVVLMPGGRRARTDDRGRFAFDDVPAGAYRVTYAALWLDSVGVAPASAGLDVGTRGSAAVTVLTGTRAALALQRCGGAMDVGRGLVVGELRDVSAVPLAGAIVVARWSELVVGGAPDADPQEYAAVDTTGADGRYALCGMPDNAEVVVGARHPDGRSTGAVVLVVNPGVLAHDLVIGAPSRVVRLRGRVTNGNGAPVTRAEILASASRSGVQRTDSTGRFELQLEEGSRQVVIRALGFQPRLLDVRAGESMTEIGDVALQPASAVLDTMVIRAAPLTVQELEFEQRRRTQIGAFLDEQTLRKLPRATVNAVAGMSAPWVRAANGRLLFRGLASIYGGVECKPRLFVDGSDWGNRTPDNEIESLLQFARRIEMYRAANAPPEFNDFDGCGSLVLWII
;
A
#
# COMPACT_ATOMS: atom_id res chain seq x y z
N MET A 1 61.66 74.22 -24.72
CA MET A 1 61.77 73.23 -23.62
C MET A 1 60.51 72.38 -23.67
N ARG A 2 60.64 71.12 -24.11
CA ARG A 2 59.53 70.16 -24.32
C ARG A 2 58.98 69.72 -22.96
N LEU A 3 57.66 69.80 -22.74
CA LEU A 3 56.98 68.98 -21.73
C LEU A 3 56.00 68.06 -22.47
N LEU A 4 56.35 66.77 -22.53
CA LEU A 4 55.43 65.70 -22.93
C LEU A 4 54.43 65.50 -21.79
N ILE A 5 53.14 65.63 -22.09
CA ILE A 5 52.05 65.16 -21.24
C ILE A 5 51.83 63.69 -21.59
N LEU A 6 52.24 62.80 -20.70
CA LEU A 6 51.98 61.37 -20.80
C LEU A 6 50.54 61.11 -20.31
N ALA A 7 49.61 60.94 -21.25
CA ALA A 7 48.25 60.49 -20.94
C ALA A 7 48.31 59.00 -20.59
N LEU A 8 48.20 58.67 -19.31
CA LEU A 8 48.10 57.31 -18.81
C LEU A 8 46.71 56.76 -19.14
N LEU A 9 46.58 56.04 -20.27
CA LEU A 9 45.40 55.21 -20.54
C LEU A 9 45.36 54.08 -19.51
N MET A 10 44.54 54.24 -18.48
CA MET A 10 44.09 53.15 -17.62
C MET A 10 43.22 52.22 -18.47
N LEU A 11 43.82 51.22 -19.13
CA LEU A 11 43.06 50.08 -19.63
C LEU A 11 42.51 49.36 -18.40
N SER A 12 41.21 49.54 -18.13
CA SER A 12 40.46 48.63 -17.27
C SER A 12 40.46 47.28 -17.96
N SER A 13 41.42 46.42 -17.62
CA SER A 13 41.36 45.00 -17.95
C SER A 13 40.15 44.43 -17.23
N THR A 14 38.98 44.46 -17.87
CA THR A 14 37.91 43.52 -17.53
C THR A 14 38.51 42.16 -17.75
N ALA A 15 38.97 41.51 -16.67
CA ALA A 15 39.27 40.10 -16.71
C ALA A 15 38.02 39.44 -17.28
N ALA A 16 38.10 38.91 -18.49
CA ALA A 16 37.08 38.06 -19.04
C ALA A 16 36.98 36.90 -18.06
N HIS A 17 36.01 36.97 -17.13
CA HIS A 17 35.73 35.89 -16.21
C HIS A 17 35.45 34.69 -17.10
N ALA A 18 36.34 33.73 -17.04
CA ALA A 18 36.24 32.53 -17.83
C ALA A 18 34.96 31.80 -17.38
N GLN A 19 33.91 31.94 -18.18
CA GLN A 19 32.55 31.49 -17.93
C GLN A 19 32.40 30.09 -18.51
N GLY A 20 32.66 29.07 -17.69
CA GLY A 20 32.35 27.68 -18.02
C GLY A 20 30.84 27.43 -17.95
N SER A 21 30.41 26.26 -18.41
CA SER A 21 29.04 25.79 -18.21
C SER A 21 29.02 24.47 -17.45
N ILE A 22 27.94 24.21 -16.74
CA ILE A 22 27.64 22.90 -16.15
C ILE A 22 26.44 22.35 -16.89
N ARG A 23 26.54 21.12 -17.38
CA ARG A 23 25.43 20.35 -17.93
C ARG A 23 25.32 19.07 -17.12
N GLY A 24 24.12 18.72 -16.69
CA GLY A 24 23.95 17.51 -15.88
C GLY A 24 22.62 16.82 -16.05
N VAL A 25 22.54 15.63 -15.47
CA VAL A 25 21.32 14.82 -15.42
C VAL A 25 21.10 14.38 -13.98
N LEU A 26 19.87 14.52 -13.49
CA LEU A 26 19.41 14.00 -12.21
C LEU A 26 18.58 12.73 -12.46
N LEU A 27 19.01 11.61 -11.86
CA LEU A 27 18.32 10.33 -11.99
C LEU A 27 17.76 9.89 -10.62
N ASP A 28 16.50 9.47 -10.62
CA ASP A 28 15.87 8.77 -9.51
C ASP A 28 16.28 7.29 -9.52
N SER A 29 17.31 6.95 -8.77
CA SER A 29 17.80 5.57 -8.58
C SER A 29 17.18 4.88 -7.35
N LEU A 30 16.23 5.53 -6.67
CA LEU A 30 15.52 4.97 -5.52
C LEU A 30 14.18 4.35 -5.91
N ARG A 31 13.37 5.04 -6.73
CA ARG A 31 12.01 4.59 -7.09
C ARG A 31 11.84 4.27 -8.57
N ALA A 32 12.25 5.14 -9.47
CA ALA A 32 11.89 4.97 -10.89
C ALA A 32 12.97 4.28 -11.72
N MET A 33 14.21 4.20 -11.22
CA MET A 33 15.40 3.87 -12.02
C MET A 33 15.44 4.68 -13.33
N GLY A 34 15.19 5.98 -13.26
CA GLY A 34 14.97 6.84 -14.43
C GLY A 34 15.23 8.32 -14.18
N PRO A 35 15.03 9.20 -15.19
CA PRO A 35 15.23 10.64 -15.02
C PRO A 35 14.23 11.26 -14.04
N LEU A 36 14.69 12.20 -13.23
CA LEU A 36 13.83 12.95 -12.29
C LEU A 36 13.49 14.33 -12.86
N ALA A 37 12.26 14.50 -13.31
CA ALA A 37 11.74 15.77 -13.84
C ALA A 37 11.25 16.72 -12.73
N GLY A 38 11.33 18.03 -12.99
CA GLY A 38 10.76 19.06 -12.13
C GLY A 38 11.46 19.30 -10.78
N ALA A 39 12.64 18.73 -10.56
CA ALA A 39 13.41 18.91 -9.33
C ALA A 39 14.17 20.25 -9.36
N ASP A 40 14.26 20.92 -8.21
CA ASP A 40 15.05 22.14 -8.06
C ASP A 40 16.49 21.78 -7.72
N VAL A 41 17.38 21.97 -8.68
CA VAL A 41 18.82 21.73 -8.55
C VAL A 41 19.51 23.00 -8.08
N VAL A 42 20.36 22.89 -7.06
CA VAL A 42 21.07 24.01 -6.44
C VAL A 42 22.58 23.82 -6.60
N LEU A 43 23.25 24.82 -7.14
CA LEU A 43 24.70 24.88 -7.29
C LEU A 43 25.32 25.66 -6.11
N MET A 44 26.29 25.04 -5.45
CA MET A 44 27.02 25.58 -4.30
C MET A 44 28.53 25.65 -4.59
N PRO A 45 29.24 26.73 -4.17
CA PRO A 45 28.71 27.94 -3.53
C PRO A 45 27.93 28.83 -4.52
N GLY A 46 27.17 29.80 -3.97
CA GLY A 46 26.42 30.79 -4.76
C GLY A 46 24.91 30.55 -4.84
N GLY A 47 24.42 29.36 -4.51
CA GLY A 47 22.99 29.07 -4.36
C GLY A 47 22.15 29.22 -5.63
N ARG A 48 22.79 29.22 -6.81
CA ARG A 48 22.11 29.33 -8.10
C ARG A 48 21.19 28.12 -8.31
N ARG A 49 20.02 28.33 -8.88
CA ARG A 49 19.01 27.28 -9.06
C ARG A 49 18.70 27.02 -10.54
N ALA A 50 18.44 25.76 -10.86
CA ALA A 50 17.92 25.31 -12.15
C ALA A 50 16.86 24.24 -11.90
N ARG A 51 15.94 24.03 -12.85
CA ARG A 51 14.92 22.97 -12.75
C ARG A 51 15.18 21.89 -13.80
N THR A 52 15.00 20.63 -13.42
CA THR A 52 15.19 19.51 -14.35
C THR A 52 14.04 19.41 -15.36
N ASP A 53 14.38 19.12 -16.61
CA ASP A 53 13.40 18.82 -17.67
C ASP A 53 12.84 17.39 -17.56
N ASP A 54 11.94 17.02 -18.48
CA ASP A 54 11.32 15.67 -18.54
C ASP A 54 12.33 14.52 -18.71
N ARG A 55 13.55 14.83 -19.15
CA ARG A 55 14.67 13.88 -19.29
C ARG A 55 15.66 14.01 -18.14
N GLY A 56 15.30 14.72 -17.06
CA GLY A 56 16.11 14.93 -15.87
C GLY A 56 17.30 15.88 -16.08
N ARG A 57 17.39 16.56 -17.23
CA ARG A 57 18.54 17.40 -17.58
C ARG A 57 18.44 18.76 -16.91
N PHE A 58 19.58 19.30 -16.51
CA PHE A 58 19.71 20.66 -16.00
C PHE A 58 21.00 21.32 -16.55
N ALA A 59 21.02 22.65 -16.53
CA ALA A 59 22.16 23.43 -16.97
C ALA A 59 22.39 24.66 -16.10
N PHE A 60 23.66 25.01 -15.90
CA PHE A 60 24.08 26.30 -15.39
C PHE A 60 25.09 26.88 -16.39
N ASP A 61 24.73 27.98 -17.04
CA ASP A 61 25.65 28.71 -17.90
C ASP A 61 26.39 29.79 -17.08
N ASP A 62 27.45 30.38 -17.63
CA ASP A 62 28.22 31.46 -16.99
C ASP A 62 28.71 31.14 -15.56
N VAL A 63 29.30 29.96 -15.40
CA VAL A 63 29.86 29.49 -14.13
C VAL A 63 31.36 29.82 -14.07
N PRO A 64 31.82 30.64 -13.12
CA PRO A 64 33.24 30.91 -12.93
C PRO A 64 34.03 29.63 -12.66
N ALA A 65 35.27 29.58 -13.13
CA ALA A 65 36.15 28.46 -12.82
C ALA A 65 36.31 28.26 -11.29
N GLY A 66 36.25 27.01 -10.83
CA GLY A 66 36.30 26.68 -9.42
C GLY A 66 35.67 25.33 -9.09
N ALA A 67 35.76 24.95 -7.82
CA ALA A 67 35.14 23.73 -7.29
C ALA A 67 33.69 24.01 -6.86
N TYR A 68 32.78 23.16 -7.31
CA TYR A 68 31.35 23.27 -7.01
C TYR A 68 30.77 21.95 -6.50
N ARG A 69 29.61 22.07 -5.89
CA ARG A 69 28.75 20.96 -5.50
C ARG A 69 27.34 21.20 -6.00
N VAL A 70 26.74 20.18 -6.59
CA VAL A 70 25.34 20.18 -7.01
C VAL A 70 24.54 19.37 -6.00
N THR A 71 23.46 19.96 -5.50
CA THR A 71 22.43 19.28 -4.68
C THR A 71 21.06 19.52 -5.30
N TYR A 72 20.01 18.90 -4.77
CA TYR A 72 18.65 19.06 -5.29
C TYR A 72 17.62 19.05 -4.16
N ALA A 73 16.44 19.58 -4.45
CA ALA A 73 15.23 19.43 -3.66
C ALA A 73 14.14 18.82 -4.56
N ALA A 74 13.46 17.79 -4.05
CA ALA A 74 12.33 17.17 -4.74
C ALA A 74 11.27 16.80 -3.71
N LEU A 75 10.02 17.18 -4.00
CA LEU A 75 8.90 17.12 -3.04
C LEU A 75 8.67 15.73 -2.43
N TRP A 76 8.98 14.66 -3.16
CA TRP A 76 8.77 13.29 -2.69
C TRP A 76 9.91 12.78 -1.79
N LEU A 77 11.12 13.33 -1.89
CA LEU A 77 12.26 12.90 -1.06
C LEU A 77 12.09 13.31 0.40
N ASP A 78 11.41 14.43 0.65
CA ASP A 78 11.04 14.87 1.99
C ASP A 78 10.18 13.82 2.70
N SER A 79 9.25 13.19 1.97
CA SER A 79 8.41 12.08 2.47
C SER A 79 9.19 10.79 2.74
N VAL A 80 10.33 10.56 2.08
CA VAL A 80 11.21 9.40 2.33
C VAL A 80 12.16 9.70 3.51
N GLY A 81 12.31 10.98 3.90
CA GLY A 81 13.23 11.37 4.96
C GLY A 81 14.70 11.15 4.62
N VAL A 82 15.04 11.20 3.33
CA VAL A 82 16.41 11.00 2.84
C VAL A 82 16.98 12.36 2.49
N ALA A 83 18.12 12.68 3.11
CA ALA A 83 18.83 13.91 2.78
C ALA A 83 19.28 13.87 1.31
N PRO A 84 19.11 14.96 0.55
CA PRO A 84 19.51 14.98 -0.84
C PRO A 84 21.01 14.75 -0.96
N ALA A 85 21.38 13.77 -1.78
CA ALA A 85 22.77 13.52 -2.13
C ALA A 85 23.35 14.72 -2.89
N SER A 86 24.68 14.85 -2.85
CA SER A 86 25.37 15.93 -3.55
C SER A 86 26.55 15.40 -4.36
N ALA A 87 26.77 15.98 -5.53
CA ALA A 87 27.86 15.63 -6.43
C ALA A 87 28.85 16.79 -6.54
N GLY A 88 30.14 16.54 -6.32
CA GLY A 88 31.20 17.51 -6.54
C GLY A 88 31.64 17.54 -8.00
N LEU A 89 32.01 18.71 -8.51
CA LEU A 89 32.64 18.87 -9.83
C LEU A 89 33.54 20.12 -9.87
N ASP A 90 34.56 20.08 -10.72
CA ASP A 90 35.41 21.24 -10.99
C ASP A 90 35.08 21.85 -12.35
N VAL A 91 34.91 23.16 -12.38
CA VAL A 91 34.67 23.94 -13.59
C VAL A 91 35.98 24.60 -14.02
N GLY A 92 36.45 24.28 -15.23
CA GLY A 92 37.63 24.89 -15.82
C GLY A 92 37.35 26.28 -16.42
N THR A 93 38.40 26.94 -16.91
CA THR A 93 38.29 28.29 -17.48
C THR A 93 37.64 28.33 -18.87
N ARG A 94 37.54 27.20 -19.57
CA ARG A 94 36.77 27.05 -20.82
C ARG A 94 36.16 25.66 -20.90
N GLY A 95 34.95 25.57 -21.45
CA GLY A 95 34.27 24.30 -21.73
C GLY A 95 33.09 24.02 -20.81
N SER A 96 32.45 22.87 -21.04
CA SER A 96 31.33 22.39 -20.24
C SER A 96 31.79 21.28 -19.32
N ALA A 97 31.57 21.44 -18.02
CA ALA A 97 31.65 20.35 -17.05
C ALA A 97 30.35 19.53 -17.12
N ALA A 98 30.48 18.21 -17.04
CA ALA A 98 29.36 17.28 -17.03
C ALA A 98 29.23 16.61 -15.66
N VAL A 99 28.00 16.44 -15.15
CA VAL A 99 27.76 15.79 -13.86
C VAL A 99 26.49 14.95 -13.89
N THR A 100 26.55 13.77 -13.28
CA THR A 100 25.38 12.93 -13.00
C THR A 100 25.11 12.96 -11.50
N VAL A 101 23.88 13.30 -11.13
CA VAL A 101 23.42 13.33 -9.75
C VAL A 101 22.38 12.25 -9.56
N LEU A 102 22.47 11.50 -8.47
CA LEU A 102 21.53 10.41 -8.14
C LEU A 102 20.74 10.76 -6.87
N THR A 103 19.49 10.29 -6.79
CA THR A 103 18.66 10.48 -5.58
C THR A 103 19.13 9.70 -4.34
N GLY A 104 20.19 8.90 -4.50
CA GLY A 104 20.62 7.86 -3.58
C GLY A 104 20.41 6.48 -4.23
N THR A 105 20.81 5.41 -3.55
CA THR A 105 20.56 4.02 -4.00
C THR A 105 19.75 3.27 -2.96
N ARG A 106 18.96 2.28 -3.40
CA ARG A 106 18.21 1.39 -2.49
C ARG A 106 19.15 0.73 -1.48
N ALA A 107 20.34 0.32 -1.93
CA ALA A 107 21.36 -0.28 -1.08
C ALA A 107 21.88 0.69 -0.01
N ALA A 108 22.16 1.96 -0.37
CA ALA A 108 22.60 2.97 0.59
C ALA A 108 21.51 3.27 1.62
N LEU A 109 20.25 3.39 1.16
CA LEU A 109 19.11 3.60 2.05
C LEU A 109 18.91 2.42 3.01
N ALA A 110 18.99 1.18 2.51
CA ALA A 110 18.91 -0.02 3.32
C ALA A 110 20.04 -0.11 4.36
N LEU A 111 21.28 0.18 3.97
CA LEU A 111 22.41 0.22 4.91
C LEU A 111 22.16 1.23 6.03
N GLN A 112 21.65 2.42 5.69
CA GLN A 112 21.38 3.47 6.66
C GLN A 112 20.19 3.16 7.57
N ARG A 113 19.10 2.61 7.04
CA ARG A 113 17.82 2.45 7.74
C ARG A 113 17.60 1.06 8.35
N CYS A 114 18.15 0.03 7.70
CA CYS A 114 17.99 -1.37 8.07
C CYS A 114 19.28 -1.97 8.67
N GLY A 115 20.40 -1.23 8.68
CA GLY A 115 21.69 -1.69 9.21
C GLY A 115 22.42 -2.70 8.32
N GLY A 116 21.95 -2.94 7.09
CA GLY A 116 22.51 -3.96 6.20
C GLY A 116 21.99 -3.85 4.76
N ALA A 117 22.61 -4.60 3.86
CA ALA A 117 22.09 -4.78 2.51
C ALA A 117 20.79 -5.61 2.54
N MET A 118 19.89 -5.36 1.58
CA MET A 118 18.69 -6.18 1.39
C MET A 118 18.95 -7.27 0.35
N ASP A 119 18.32 -8.42 0.54
CA ASP A 119 18.31 -9.49 -0.46
C ASP A 119 17.60 -9.05 -1.75
N VAL A 120 17.90 -9.76 -2.84
CA VAL A 120 17.20 -9.57 -4.13
C VAL A 120 15.72 -9.89 -3.95
N GLY A 121 14.84 -9.11 -4.57
CA GLY A 121 13.39 -9.27 -4.42
C GLY A 121 12.85 -8.73 -3.09
N ARG A 122 13.68 -8.05 -2.28
CA ARG A 122 13.27 -7.42 -1.02
C ARG A 122 13.26 -5.91 -1.10
N GLY A 123 12.32 -5.31 -0.39
CA GLY A 123 12.12 -3.89 -0.27
C GLY A 123 12.00 -3.40 1.17
N LEU A 124 11.85 -2.08 1.29
CA LEU A 124 11.57 -1.42 2.55
C LEU A 124 10.44 -0.40 2.42
N VAL A 125 9.74 -0.20 3.54
CA VAL A 125 8.78 0.89 3.74
C VAL A 125 9.39 1.82 4.76
N VAL A 126 9.53 3.09 4.41
CA VAL A 126 9.98 4.14 5.32
C VAL A 126 8.88 5.17 5.50
N GLY A 127 8.89 5.84 6.63
CA GLY A 127 7.95 6.94 6.85
C GLY A 127 8.14 7.59 8.21
N GLU A 128 7.22 8.49 8.49
CA GLU A 128 7.09 9.10 9.80
C GLU A 128 5.75 8.72 10.44
N LEU A 129 5.78 8.42 11.73
CA LEU A 129 4.60 8.26 12.56
C LEU A 129 4.37 9.56 13.33
N ARG A 130 3.21 10.17 13.11
CA ARG A 130 2.77 11.38 13.82
C ARG A 130 1.46 11.12 14.54
N ASP A 131 1.17 11.90 15.56
CA ASP A 131 -0.20 11.98 16.07
C ASP A 131 -1.09 12.86 15.18
N VAL A 132 -2.37 12.93 15.52
CA VAL A 132 -3.39 13.70 14.79
C VAL A 132 -3.16 15.22 14.80
N SER A 133 -2.30 15.71 15.68
CA SER A 133 -1.86 17.11 15.72
C SER A 133 -0.59 17.32 14.90
N ALA A 134 -0.20 16.34 14.07
CA ALA A 134 0.99 16.30 13.24
C ALA A 134 2.32 16.31 14.02
N VAL A 135 2.30 15.98 15.32
CA VAL A 135 3.50 15.90 16.15
C VAL A 135 4.16 14.53 15.94
N PRO A 136 5.47 14.44 15.61
CA PRO A 136 6.17 13.17 15.51
C PRO A 136 6.13 12.41 16.83
N LEU A 137 5.89 11.09 16.78
CA LEU A 137 5.74 10.27 17.99
C LEU A 137 6.86 9.22 18.12
N ALA A 138 7.63 9.30 19.19
CA ALA A 138 8.68 8.34 19.53
C ALA A 138 8.15 7.13 20.32
N GLY A 139 8.83 5.98 20.23
CA GLY A 139 8.54 4.81 21.06
C GLY A 139 7.30 4.00 20.64
N ALA A 140 6.72 4.28 19.46
CA ALA A 140 5.65 3.47 18.90
C ALA A 140 6.24 2.29 18.11
N ILE A 141 5.60 1.13 18.25
CA ILE A 141 5.99 -0.09 17.52
C ILE A 141 5.22 -0.12 16.21
N VAL A 142 5.94 -0.12 15.09
CA VAL A 142 5.41 -0.23 13.73
C VAL A 142 5.68 -1.64 13.22
N VAL A 143 4.68 -2.28 12.62
CA VAL A 143 4.76 -3.66 12.15
C VAL A 143 4.24 -3.73 10.72
N ALA A 144 4.99 -4.38 9.83
CA ALA A 144 4.51 -4.88 8.56
C ALA A 144 4.39 -6.41 8.62
N ARG A 145 3.34 -6.99 8.03
CA ARG A 145 3.18 -8.44 7.87
C ARG A 145 2.78 -8.84 6.46
N TRP A 146 3.22 -10.02 6.04
CA TRP A 146 2.90 -10.60 4.75
C TRP A 146 3.03 -12.14 4.80
N SER A 147 2.52 -12.81 3.76
CA SER A 147 2.62 -14.25 3.60
C SER A 147 3.39 -14.60 2.33
N GLU A 148 4.30 -15.58 2.40
CA GLU A 148 4.97 -16.13 1.22
C GLU A 148 4.66 -17.61 1.03
N LEU A 149 4.49 -18.00 -0.22
CA LEU A 149 4.42 -19.39 -0.64
C LEU A 149 5.85 -19.94 -0.78
N VAL A 150 6.19 -20.97 -0.01
CA VAL A 150 7.51 -21.61 -0.11
C VAL A 150 7.50 -22.57 -1.31
N VAL A 151 8.15 -22.17 -2.40
CA VAL A 151 8.31 -22.99 -3.60
C VAL A 151 9.19 -24.20 -3.30
N GLY A 152 8.69 -25.41 -3.55
CA GLY A 152 9.37 -26.68 -3.25
C GLY A 152 8.88 -27.40 -1.98
N GLY A 153 7.90 -26.82 -1.27
CA GLY A 153 7.12 -27.53 -0.25
C GLY A 153 6.17 -28.58 -0.87
N ALA A 154 5.58 -29.43 -0.02
CA ALA A 154 4.47 -30.28 -0.44
C ALA A 154 3.36 -29.42 -1.10
N PRO A 155 2.55 -29.98 -2.02
CA PRO A 155 1.46 -29.26 -2.70
C PRO A 155 0.48 -28.53 -1.75
N ASP A 156 0.47 -28.90 -0.47
CA ASP A 156 -0.37 -28.36 0.60
C ASP A 156 0.41 -27.55 1.67
N ALA A 157 1.61 -27.05 1.37
CA ALA A 157 2.40 -26.28 2.32
C ALA A 157 1.70 -24.93 2.67
N ASP A 158 1.44 -24.71 3.96
CA ASP A 158 0.81 -23.48 4.48
C ASP A 158 1.71 -22.26 4.16
N PRO A 159 1.18 -21.15 3.62
CA PRO A 159 1.95 -19.93 3.43
C PRO A 159 2.59 -19.51 4.76
N GLN A 160 3.90 -19.28 4.75
CA GLN A 160 4.60 -18.85 5.94
C GLN A 160 4.34 -17.34 6.15
N GLU A 161 3.94 -16.98 7.36
CA GLU A 161 3.77 -15.58 7.76
C GLU A 161 5.11 -15.00 8.19
N TYR A 162 5.39 -13.79 7.71
CA TYR A 162 6.56 -13.01 8.04
C TYR A 162 6.15 -11.65 8.57
N ALA A 163 7.05 -11.03 9.34
CA ALA A 163 6.86 -9.70 9.85
C ALA A 163 8.17 -8.91 9.86
N ALA A 164 8.06 -7.62 9.59
CA ALA A 164 9.10 -6.63 9.86
C ALA A 164 8.59 -5.72 10.99
N VAL A 165 9.48 -5.38 11.92
CA VAL A 165 9.13 -4.57 13.10
C VAL A 165 10.18 -3.48 13.26
N ASP A 166 9.72 -2.29 13.59
CA ASP A 166 10.58 -1.17 13.99
C ASP A 166 9.93 -0.39 15.14
N THR A 167 10.74 0.41 15.84
CA THR A 167 10.27 1.32 16.89
C THR A 167 10.64 2.75 16.52
N THR A 168 9.66 3.65 16.54
CA THR A 168 9.85 5.03 16.06
C THR A 168 10.88 5.78 16.90
N GLY A 169 11.79 6.49 16.22
CA GLY A 169 12.79 7.35 16.84
C GLY A 169 12.22 8.66 17.41
N ALA A 170 13.11 9.51 17.95
CA ALA A 170 12.73 10.83 18.50
C ALA A 170 12.11 11.77 17.47
N ASP A 171 12.41 11.56 16.18
CA ASP A 171 11.86 12.29 15.04
C ASP A 171 10.62 11.59 14.43
N GLY A 172 10.06 10.60 15.12
CA GLY A 172 8.89 9.82 14.68
C GLY A 172 9.16 8.88 13.51
N ARG A 173 10.40 8.78 13.02
CA ARG A 173 10.71 7.98 11.82
C ARG A 173 10.76 6.49 12.12
N TYR A 174 10.37 5.70 11.12
CA TYR A 174 10.50 4.25 11.11
C TYR A 174 10.97 3.71 9.74
N ALA A 175 11.50 2.49 9.74
CA ALA A 175 11.86 1.72 8.56
C ALA A 175 11.53 0.23 8.75
N LEU A 176 10.59 -0.28 7.97
CA LEU A 176 10.25 -1.70 7.90
C LEU A 176 11.04 -2.30 6.75
N CYS A 177 11.86 -3.33 7.01
CA CYS A 177 12.82 -3.85 6.05
C CYS A 177 12.58 -5.33 5.75
N GLY A 178 12.94 -5.77 4.54
CA GLY A 178 12.90 -7.19 4.16
C GLY A 178 11.55 -7.68 3.64
N MET A 179 10.62 -6.78 3.36
CA MET A 179 9.34 -7.13 2.73
C MET A 179 9.57 -7.58 1.28
N PRO A 180 8.75 -8.48 0.74
CA PRO A 180 8.78 -8.83 -0.68
C PRO A 180 8.51 -7.58 -1.54
N ASP A 181 9.32 -7.40 -2.57
CA ASP A 181 9.03 -6.38 -3.57
C ASP A 181 7.81 -6.79 -4.42
N ASN A 182 7.07 -5.80 -4.90
CA ASN A 182 5.88 -6.00 -5.73
C ASN A 182 4.78 -6.87 -5.09
N ALA A 183 4.75 -6.95 -3.76
CA ALA A 183 3.75 -7.70 -3.01
C ALA A 183 2.99 -6.80 -2.03
N GLU A 184 1.80 -7.26 -1.67
CA GLU A 184 0.98 -6.65 -0.64
C GLU A 184 1.52 -6.97 0.76
N VAL A 185 1.59 -5.92 1.58
CA VAL A 185 1.98 -6.01 2.99
C VAL A 185 0.96 -5.23 3.83
N VAL A 186 0.66 -5.72 5.02
CA VAL A 186 -0.24 -5.05 5.96
C VAL A 186 0.60 -4.32 6.99
N VAL A 187 0.41 -3.01 7.11
CA VAL A 187 1.15 -2.16 8.04
C VAL A 187 0.22 -1.59 9.11
N GLY A 188 0.73 -1.49 10.34
CA GLY A 188 0.09 -0.75 11.42
C GLY A 188 1.06 -0.40 12.54
N ALA A 189 0.64 0.50 13.44
CA ALA A 189 1.44 0.95 14.58
C ALA A 189 0.62 1.06 15.87
N ARG A 190 1.29 0.88 17.00
CA ARG A 190 0.75 1.08 18.35
C ARG A 190 1.79 1.68 19.26
N HIS A 191 1.34 2.57 20.12
CA HIS A 191 2.15 3.17 21.15
C HIS A 191 1.77 2.58 22.53
N PRO A 192 2.72 2.48 23.48
CA PRO A 192 2.47 1.92 24.81
C PRO A 192 1.35 2.63 25.61
N ASP A 193 1.05 3.89 25.30
CA ASP A 193 -0.05 4.65 25.91
C ASP A 193 -1.46 4.27 25.39
N GLY A 194 -1.55 3.31 24.47
CA GLY A 194 -2.81 2.80 23.93
C GLY A 194 -3.29 3.45 22.64
N ARG A 195 -2.58 4.45 22.10
CA ARG A 195 -2.84 4.96 20.74
C ARG A 195 -2.47 3.91 19.69
N SER A 196 -3.20 3.89 18.58
CA SER A 196 -2.93 2.95 17.48
C SER A 196 -3.38 3.50 16.12
N THR A 197 -2.86 2.90 15.05
CA THR A 197 -3.44 3.00 13.71
C THR A 197 -4.43 1.84 13.52
N GLY A 198 -5.18 1.85 12.41
CA GLY A 198 -5.74 0.62 11.86
C GLY A 198 -4.71 -0.15 11.03
N ALA A 199 -5.18 -1.22 10.39
CA ALA A 199 -4.42 -1.91 9.35
C ALA A 199 -4.53 -1.14 8.03
N VAL A 200 -3.39 -0.98 7.36
CA VAL A 200 -3.26 -0.37 6.03
C VAL A 200 -2.54 -1.36 5.10
N VAL A 201 -3.19 -1.79 4.01
CA VAL A 201 -2.55 -2.61 2.97
C VAL A 201 -1.76 -1.70 2.04
N LEU A 202 -0.47 -2.02 1.86
CA LEU A 202 0.47 -1.33 0.99
C LEU A 202 1.03 -2.30 -0.05
N VAL A 203 1.35 -1.78 -1.23
CA VAL A 203 2.12 -2.53 -2.24
C VAL A 203 3.52 -1.94 -2.31
N VAL A 204 4.54 -2.74 -1.99
CA VAL A 204 5.94 -2.28 -1.96
C VAL A 204 6.54 -2.27 -3.36
N ASN A 205 6.22 -1.25 -4.17
CA ASN A 205 6.62 -1.17 -5.56
C ASN A 205 7.28 0.18 -5.95
N PRO A 206 8.50 0.20 -6.52
CA PRO A 206 9.45 -0.91 -6.67
C PRO A 206 10.45 -0.93 -5.51
N GLY A 207 10.13 -1.68 -4.46
CA GLY A 207 11.06 -2.02 -3.38
C GLY A 207 11.49 -0.89 -2.44
N VAL A 208 11.10 0.37 -2.68
CA VAL A 208 11.14 1.44 -1.67
C VAL A 208 9.81 2.19 -1.72
N LEU A 209 9.08 2.15 -0.62
CA LEU A 209 7.83 2.88 -0.46
C LEU A 209 7.97 3.89 0.68
N ALA A 210 7.70 5.16 0.40
CA ALA A 210 7.47 6.16 1.44
C ALA A 210 5.99 6.16 1.81
N HIS A 211 5.70 5.96 3.08
CA HIS A 211 4.34 5.95 3.57
C HIS A 211 4.32 6.45 5.02
N ASP A 212 3.69 7.60 5.27
CA ASP A 212 3.54 8.13 6.63
C ASP A 212 2.27 7.60 7.27
N LEU A 213 2.33 7.38 8.59
CA LEU A 213 1.21 6.91 9.40
C LEU A 213 0.80 7.98 10.42
N VAL A 214 -0.50 8.07 10.67
CA VAL A 214 -1.08 8.91 11.72
C VAL A 214 -1.65 8.00 12.81
N ILE A 215 -1.20 8.18 14.04
CA ILE A 215 -1.67 7.39 15.19
C ILE A 215 -2.72 8.18 15.98
N GLY A 216 -3.83 7.53 16.31
CA GLY A 216 -4.97 8.17 16.96
C GLY A 216 -5.42 7.45 18.22
N ALA A 217 -6.33 8.09 18.97
CA ALA A 217 -6.97 7.46 20.10
C ALA A 217 -8.09 6.52 19.63
N PRO A 218 -8.10 5.22 20.01
CA PRO A 218 -9.07 4.25 19.51
C PRO A 218 -10.51 4.55 19.93
N SER A 219 -10.73 5.36 20.97
CA SER A 219 -12.07 5.76 21.43
C SER A 219 -12.63 7.00 20.72
N ARG A 220 -11.81 7.73 19.94
CA ARG A 220 -12.24 8.95 19.26
C ARG A 220 -12.72 8.62 17.86
N VAL A 221 -13.97 8.99 17.57
CA VAL A 221 -14.62 8.72 16.30
C VAL A 221 -14.58 9.96 15.40
N VAL A 222 -14.18 9.76 14.15
CA VAL A 222 -14.15 10.72 13.06
C VAL A 222 -15.25 10.36 12.04
N ARG A 223 -15.88 11.37 11.45
CA ARG A 223 -16.81 11.17 10.32
C ARG A 223 -16.08 11.37 8.99
N LEU A 224 -15.99 10.32 8.20
CA LEU A 224 -15.55 10.37 6.81
C LEU A 224 -16.76 10.57 5.89
N ARG A 225 -16.65 11.51 4.96
CA ARG A 225 -17.63 11.75 3.90
C ARG A 225 -16.96 11.69 2.53
N GLY A 226 -17.73 11.24 1.56
CA GLY A 226 -17.30 11.21 0.17
C GLY A 226 -18.44 10.85 -0.76
N ARG A 227 -18.11 10.80 -2.05
CA ARG A 227 -19.03 10.40 -3.11
C ARG A 227 -18.37 9.37 -4.01
N VAL A 228 -19.04 8.26 -4.27
CA VAL A 228 -18.55 7.20 -5.17
C VAL A 228 -19.12 7.42 -6.57
N THR A 229 -18.24 7.41 -7.56
CA THR A 229 -18.60 7.60 -8.97
C THR A 229 -18.05 6.48 -9.85
N ASN A 230 -18.54 6.36 -11.08
CA ASN A 230 -17.91 5.53 -12.10
C ASN A 230 -16.92 6.36 -12.94
N GLY A 231 -16.26 5.71 -13.91
CA GLY A 231 -15.31 6.38 -14.82
C GLY A 231 -15.88 7.57 -15.62
N ASN A 232 -17.20 7.68 -15.72
CA ASN A 232 -17.89 8.78 -16.42
C ASN A 232 -18.41 9.86 -15.45
N GLY A 233 -18.12 9.76 -14.15
CA GLY A 233 -18.56 10.71 -13.12
C GLY A 233 -20.01 10.52 -12.62
N ALA A 234 -20.73 9.51 -13.13
CA ALA A 234 -22.07 9.19 -12.66
C ALA A 234 -22.00 8.53 -11.27
N PRO A 235 -22.98 8.77 -10.37
CA PRO A 235 -22.95 8.24 -9.02
C PRO A 235 -23.12 6.71 -9.01
N VAL A 236 -22.36 6.04 -8.17
CA VAL A 236 -22.53 4.59 -7.90
C VAL A 236 -23.36 4.45 -6.64
N THR A 237 -24.60 3.98 -6.80
CA THR A 237 -25.55 3.77 -5.69
C THR A 237 -25.35 2.43 -5.02
N ARG A 238 -25.61 2.33 -3.71
CA ARG A 238 -25.46 1.09 -2.93
C ARG A 238 -24.05 0.48 -2.97
N ALA A 239 -23.03 1.26 -3.32
CA ALA A 239 -21.65 0.87 -3.09
C ALA A 239 -21.47 0.67 -1.59
N GLU A 240 -20.76 -0.38 -1.18
CA GLU A 240 -20.47 -0.67 0.21
C GLU A 240 -19.16 -0.02 0.62
N ILE A 241 -19.18 0.61 1.79
CA ILE A 241 -18.06 1.32 2.37
C ILE A 241 -17.76 0.69 3.72
N LEU A 242 -16.52 0.23 3.87
CA LEU A 242 -16.02 -0.45 5.05
C LEU A 242 -14.70 0.21 5.45
N ALA A 243 -14.44 0.34 6.74
CA ALA A 243 -13.13 0.73 7.26
C ALA A 243 -12.59 -0.34 8.20
N SER A 244 -11.27 -0.55 8.16
CA SER A 244 -10.59 -1.48 9.06
C SER A 244 -10.88 -1.09 10.52
N ALA A 245 -11.34 -2.08 11.30
CA ALA A 245 -11.73 -1.89 12.70
C ALA A 245 -12.79 -0.79 12.97
N SER A 246 -13.64 -0.43 12.00
CA SER A 246 -14.78 0.46 12.27
C SER A 246 -15.89 -0.27 13.06
N ARG A 247 -16.36 0.36 14.13
CA ARG A 247 -17.49 -0.12 14.95
C ARG A 247 -18.84 0.07 14.24
N SER A 248 -18.86 0.82 13.16
CA SER A 248 -20.05 1.41 12.54
C SER A 248 -20.68 0.52 11.46
N GLY A 249 -20.13 -0.67 11.23
CA GLY A 249 -20.64 -1.64 10.26
C GLY A 249 -20.48 -1.16 8.80
N VAL A 250 -21.05 -1.92 7.86
CA VAL A 250 -21.03 -1.58 6.44
C VAL A 250 -21.97 -0.41 6.18
N GLN A 251 -21.44 0.67 5.61
CA GLN A 251 -22.23 1.78 5.11
C GLN A 251 -22.47 1.62 3.62
N ARG A 252 -23.53 2.25 3.10
CA ARG A 252 -23.86 2.20 1.67
C ARG A 252 -24.05 3.59 1.10
N THR A 253 -23.63 3.79 -0.14
CA THR A 253 -23.90 5.05 -0.84
C THR A 253 -25.40 5.21 -1.11
N ASP A 254 -25.86 6.46 -0.98
CA ASP A 254 -27.22 6.85 -1.35
C ASP A 254 -27.42 6.94 -2.88
N SER A 255 -28.59 7.42 -3.31
CA SER A 255 -28.93 7.61 -4.72
C SER A 255 -28.06 8.64 -5.44
N THR A 256 -27.38 9.52 -4.69
CA THR A 256 -26.43 10.52 -5.20
C THR A 256 -24.98 10.04 -5.18
N GLY A 257 -24.76 8.79 -4.75
CA GLY A 257 -23.44 8.20 -4.58
C GLY A 257 -22.73 8.65 -3.30
N ARG A 258 -23.37 9.42 -2.43
CA ARG A 258 -22.75 9.94 -1.20
C ARG A 258 -22.79 8.93 -0.08
N PHE A 259 -21.78 8.97 0.78
CA PHE A 259 -21.72 8.16 1.99
C PHE A 259 -21.18 8.97 3.18
N GLU A 260 -21.53 8.51 4.38
CA GLU A 260 -20.91 8.91 5.63
C GLU A 260 -20.50 7.65 6.40
N LEU A 261 -19.25 7.60 6.84
CA LEU A 261 -18.67 6.50 7.60
C LEU A 261 -18.07 7.04 8.88
N GLN A 262 -18.38 6.39 10.00
CA GLN A 262 -17.67 6.62 11.25
C GLN A 262 -16.47 5.67 11.35
N LEU A 263 -15.31 6.21 11.67
CA LEU A 263 -14.09 5.45 11.90
C LEU A 263 -13.37 6.00 13.11
N GLU A 264 -12.51 5.20 13.71
CA GLU A 264 -11.66 5.69 14.79
C GLU A 264 -10.54 6.56 14.21
N GLU A 265 -10.03 7.46 15.04
CA GLU A 265 -8.94 8.37 14.72
C GLU A 265 -7.64 7.62 14.34
N GLY A 266 -6.88 8.18 13.40
CA GLY A 266 -5.62 7.63 12.87
C GLY A 266 -5.70 7.17 11.41
N SER A 267 -4.59 6.61 10.90
CA SER A 267 -4.51 5.97 9.58
C SER A 267 -5.35 4.71 9.54
N ARG A 268 -6.20 4.60 8.51
CA ARG A 268 -7.16 3.52 8.32
C ARG A 268 -7.29 3.19 6.84
N GLN A 269 -7.47 1.91 6.57
CA GLN A 269 -7.89 1.49 5.25
C GLN A 269 -9.40 1.58 5.13
N VAL A 270 -9.85 2.24 4.06
CA VAL A 270 -11.25 2.28 3.63
C VAL A 270 -11.37 1.51 2.33
N VAL A 271 -12.32 0.58 2.29
CA VAL A 271 -12.64 -0.21 1.11
C VAL A 271 -13.97 0.28 0.57
N ILE A 272 -14.00 0.51 -0.73
CA ILE A 272 -15.22 0.83 -1.48
C ILE A 272 -15.41 -0.25 -2.53
N ARG A 273 -16.53 -0.98 -2.47
CA ARG A 273 -16.88 -2.02 -3.44
C ARG A 273 -18.30 -1.85 -3.96
N ALA A 274 -18.52 -2.21 -5.21
CA ALA A 274 -19.82 -2.18 -5.86
C ALA A 274 -19.90 -3.24 -6.95
N LEU A 275 -21.09 -3.74 -7.23
CA LEU A 275 -21.30 -4.74 -8.29
C LEU A 275 -20.87 -4.19 -9.66
N GLY A 276 -20.11 -4.99 -10.41
CA GLY A 276 -19.59 -4.61 -11.73
C GLY A 276 -18.36 -3.69 -11.69
N PHE A 277 -17.80 -3.42 -10.50
CA PHE A 277 -16.62 -2.59 -10.31
C PHE A 277 -15.52 -3.33 -9.56
N GLN A 278 -14.27 -2.98 -9.85
CA GLN A 278 -13.12 -3.39 -9.05
C GLN A 278 -13.15 -2.68 -7.68
N PRO A 279 -12.92 -3.40 -6.56
CA PRO A 279 -12.79 -2.76 -5.25
C PRO A 279 -11.66 -1.74 -5.25
N ARG A 280 -11.89 -0.64 -4.55
CA ARG A 280 -10.89 0.41 -4.36
C ARG A 280 -10.52 0.50 -2.89
N LEU A 281 -9.22 0.36 -2.62
CA LEU A 281 -8.63 0.53 -1.30
C LEU A 281 -8.10 1.96 -1.20
N LEU A 282 -8.49 2.67 -0.15
CA LEU A 282 -8.04 4.02 0.16
C LEU A 282 -7.34 4.02 1.51
N ASP A 283 -6.14 4.59 1.56
CA ASP A 283 -5.52 4.99 2.82
C ASP A 283 -6.09 6.35 3.25
N VAL A 284 -6.72 6.39 4.41
CA VAL A 284 -7.39 7.57 4.97
C VAL A 284 -6.73 7.93 6.30
N ARG A 285 -6.32 9.20 6.43
CA ARG A 285 -5.77 9.77 7.67
C ARG A 285 -6.88 10.52 8.41
N ALA A 286 -7.50 9.87 9.39
CA ALA A 286 -8.60 10.45 10.15
C ALA A 286 -8.08 11.22 11.37
N GLY A 287 -7.90 12.53 11.25
CA GLY A 287 -7.46 13.39 12.38
C GLY A 287 -8.43 14.52 12.74
N GLU A 288 -9.29 14.92 11.81
CA GLU A 288 -10.29 15.97 12.03
C GLU A 288 -11.63 15.35 12.44
N SER A 289 -12.49 16.10 13.12
CA SER A 289 -13.83 15.60 13.48
C SER A 289 -14.70 15.21 12.28
N MET A 290 -14.39 15.77 11.11
CA MET A 290 -14.97 15.45 9.82
C MET A 290 -13.87 15.48 8.75
N THR A 291 -13.80 14.44 7.92
CA THR A 291 -12.86 14.33 6.80
C THR A 291 -13.66 14.14 5.51
N GLU A 292 -13.53 15.05 4.55
CA GLU A 292 -14.14 14.95 3.22
C GLU A 292 -13.08 14.48 2.22
N ILE A 293 -13.32 13.34 1.58
CA ILE A 293 -12.38 12.78 0.57
C ILE A 293 -12.81 13.04 -0.87
N GLY A 294 -13.94 13.72 -1.07
CA GLY A 294 -14.44 14.08 -2.40
C GLY A 294 -14.91 12.88 -3.23
N ASP A 295 -14.71 12.99 -4.54
CA ASP A 295 -15.18 11.99 -5.51
C ASP A 295 -14.18 10.83 -5.67
N VAL A 296 -14.66 9.62 -5.39
CA VAL A 296 -13.93 8.37 -5.55
C VAL A 296 -14.48 7.60 -6.75
N ALA A 297 -13.80 7.71 -7.89
CA ALA A 297 -14.14 6.93 -9.07
C ALA A 297 -13.75 5.45 -8.91
N LEU A 298 -14.66 4.55 -9.27
CA LEU A 298 -14.43 3.11 -9.39
C LEU A 298 -14.19 2.71 -10.85
N GLN A 299 -13.31 1.73 -11.03
CA GLN A 299 -13.00 1.14 -12.34
C GLN A 299 -13.95 -0.05 -12.61
N PRO A 300 -14.48 -0.19 -13.84
CA PRO A 300 -15.30 -1.35 -14.19
C PRO A 300 -14.53 -2.67 -14.06
N ALA A 301 -15.19 -3.72 -13.61
CA ALA A 301 -14.65 -5.07 -13.72
C ALA A 301 -14.76 -5.50 -15.20
N SER A 302 -13.62 -5.65 -15.89
CA SER A 302 -13.59 -6.15 -17.27
C SER A 302 -14.12 -7.58 -17.33
N ALA A 303 -15.22 -7.82 -18.04
CA ALA A 303 -15.70 -9.17 -18.34
C ALA A 303 -14.89 -9.74 -19.52
N VAL A 304 -14.10 -10.79 -19.27
CA VAL A 304 -13.78 -11.78 -20.30
C VAL A 304 -14.46 -13.07 -19.89
N LEU A 305 -15.61 -13.34 -20.49
CA LEU A 305 -16.20 -14.67 -20.49
C LEU A 305 -15.90 -15.29 -21.85
N ASP A 306 -15.01 -16.28 -21.88
CA ASP A 306 -14.97 -17.21 -23.01
C ASP A 306 -16.33 -17.89 -23.14
N THR A 307 -16.83 -17.96 -24.36
CA THR A 307 -18.10 -18.63 -24.65
C THR A 307 -17.93 -20.13 -24.42
N MET A 308 -18.29 -20.61 -23.22
CA MET A 308 -18.35 -22.04 -22.93
C MET A 308 -19.58 -22.63 -23.61
N VAL A 309 -19.36 -23.41 -24.67
CA VAL A 309 -20.40 -24.29 -25.23
C VAL A 309 -20.57 -25.47 -24.26
N ILE A 310 -21.66 -25.47 -23.48
CA ILE A 310 -21.93 -26.53 -22.52
C ILE A 310 -22.72 -27.66 -23.21
N ARG A 311 -22.09 -28.84 -23.34
CA ARG A 311 -22.77 -30.13 -23.53
C ARG A 311 -22.76 -30.90 -22.21
N ALA A 312 -23.58 -30.47 -21.26
CA ALA A 312 -23.94 -31.18 -20.03
C ALA A 312 -25.18 -30.49 -19.44
N ALA A 313 -25.91 -31.20 -18.57
CA ALA A 313 -27.14 -30.71 -17.94
C ALA A 313 -26.96 -29.29 -17.38
N PRO A 314 -27.99 -28.43 -17.49
CA PRO A 314 -27.86 -27.02 -17.15
C PRO A 314 -27.51 -26.87 -15.68
N LEU A 315 -26.25 -26.50 -15.41
CA LEU A 315 -25.83 -25.96 -14.13
C LEU A 315 -26.55 -24.63 -13.94
N THR A 316 -26.97 -24.35 -12.71
CA THR A 316 -27.37 -23.01 -12.29
C THR A 316 -26.18 -22.05 -12.44
N VAL A 317 -26.45 -20.75 -12.56
CA VAL A 317 -25.40 -19.72 -12.66
C VAL A 317 -24.42 -19.81 -11.48
N GLN A 318 -24.93 -20.04 -10.28
CA GLN A 318 -24.12 -20.18 -9.07
C GLN A 318 -23.25 -21.45 -9.07
N GLU A 319 -23.72 -22.55 -9.65
CA GLU A 319 -22.90 -23.77 -9.84
C GLU A 319 -21.77 -23.54 -10.83
N LEU A 320 -22.03 -22.80 -11.92
CA LEU A 320 -20.99 -22.45 -12.88
C LEU A 320 -19.93 -21.52 -12.25
N GLU A 321 -20.35 -20.49 -11.53
CA GLU A 321 -19.45 -19.55 -10.85
C GLU A 321 -18.60 -20.23 -9.76
N PHE A 322 -19.20 -21.13 -8.97
CA PHE A 322 -18.47 -21.95 -8.02
C PHE A 322 -17.39 -22.79 -8.72
N GLU A 323 -17.74 -23.49 -9.80
CA GLU A 323 -16.80 -24.32 -10.55
C GLU A 323 -15.66 -23.50 -11.18
N GLN A 324 -15.95 -22.28 -11.65
CA GLN A 324 -14.93 -21.36 -12.14
C GLN A 324 -13.94 -20.97 -11.03
N ARG A 325 -14.44 -20.57 -9.85
CA ARG A 325 -13.58 -20.19 -8.71
C ARG A 325 -12.79 -21.38 -8.18
N ARG A 326 -13.43 -22.55 -8.03
CA ARG A 326 -12.77 -23.80 -7.60
C ARG A 326 -11.60 -24.18 -8.52
N ARG A 327 -11.72 -23.97 -9.83
CA ARG A 327 -10.64 -24.23 -10.81
C ARG A 327 -9.43 -23.31 -10.66
N THR A 328 -9.58 -22.13 -10.05
CA THR A 328 -8.43 -21.26 -9.77
C THR A 328 -7.55 -21.80 -8.65
N GLN A 329 -8.09 -22.68 -7.80
CA GLN A 329 -7.45 -23.23 -6.59
C GLN A 329 -6.99 -22.16 -5.59
N ILE A 330 -7.52 -20.94 -5.70
CA ILE A 330 -7.28 -19.85 -4.75
C ILE A 330 -8.36 -19.95 -3.67
N GLY A 331 -8.02 -20.49 -2.49
CA GLY A 331 -8.95 -20.76 -1.39
C GLY A 331 -9.10 -22.26 -1.10
N ALA A 332 -10.06 -22.62 -0.26
CA ALA A 332 -10.43 -24.00 0.03
C ALA A 332 -11.90 -24.25 -0.37
N PHE A 333 -12.16 -25.37 -1.02
CA PHE A 333 -13.44 -25.66 -1.66
C PHE A 333 -13.92 -27.07 -1.27
N LEU A 334 -15.19 -27.18 -0.88
CA LEU A 334 -15.87 -28.48 -0.70
C LEU A 334 -17.09 -28.50 -1.62
N ASP A 335 -17.10 -29.42 -2.57
CA ASP A 335 -18.21 -29.60 -3.52
C ASP A 335 -19.27 -30.57 -2.98
N GLU A 336 -20.36 -30.70 -3.73
CA GLU A 336 -21.49 -31.55 -3.32
C GLU A 336 -21.11 -33.03 -3.20
N GLN A 337 -20.22 -33.52 -4.06
CA GLN A 337 -19.74 -34.90 -3.99
C GLN A 337 -18.92 -35.15 -2.72
N THR A 338 -18.16 -34.15 -2.29
CA THR A 338 -17.35 -34.19 -1.08
C THR A 338 -18.23 -34.16 0.17
N LEU A 339 -19.22 -33.26 0.22
CA LEU A 339 -20.11 -33.11 1.36
C LEU A 339 -21.06 -34.31 1.53
N ARG A 340 -21.52 -34.94 0.43
CA ARG A 340 -22.35 -36.16 0.49
C ARG A 340 -21.69 -37.37 1.13
N LYS A 341 -20.35 -37.38 1.24
CA LYS A 341 -19.61 -38.45 1.94
C LYS A 341 -19.69 -38.31 3.46
N LEU A 342 -20.14 -37.16 3.97
CA LEU A 342 -20.28 -36.92 5.39
C LEU A 342 -21.68 -37.33 5.87
N PRO A 343 -21.80 -38.14 6.94
CA PRO A 343 -23.09 -38.42 7.57
C PRO A 343 -23.77 -37.15 8.10
N ARG A 344 -22.95 -36.19 8.57
CA ARG A 344 -23.34 -34.82 8.95
C ARG A 344 -22.15 -33.88 8.70
N ALA A 345 -22.40 -32.75 8.07
CA ALA A 345 -21.43 -31.68 7.93
C ALA A 345 -21.38 -30.85 9.23
N THR A 346 -20.41 -31.15 10.09
CA THR A 346 -20.11 -30.40 11.31
C THR A 346 -18.92 -29.48 11.09
N VAL A 347 -18.74 -28.47 11.93
CA VAL A 347 -17.56 -27.59 11.92
C VAL A 347 -16.25 -28.40 11.97
N ASN A 348 -16.18 -29.47 12.78
CA ASN A 348 -15.00 -30.33 12.87
C ASN A 348 -14.73 -31.10 11.56
N ALA A 349 -15.78 -31.65 10.95
CA ALA A 349 -15.64 -32.41 9.71
C ALA A 349 -15.24 -31.51 8.53
N VAL A 350 -15.86 -30.32 8.44
CA VAL A 350 -15.52 -29.31 7.43
C VAL A 350 -14.07 -28.85 7.60
N ALA A 351 -13.66 -28.46 8.81
CA ALA A 351 -12.27 -28.06 9.06
C ALA A 351 -11.26 -29.18 8.72
N GLY A 352 -11.56 -30.42 9.11
CA GLY A 352 -10.68 -31.58 8.86
C GLY A 352 -10.51 -31.95 7.39
N MET A 353 -11.43 -31.54 6.52
CA MET A 353 -11.37 -31.74 5.06
C MET A 353 -10.88 -30.51 4.30
N SER A 354 -10.58 -29.42 5.01
CA SER A 354 -10.22 -28.13 4.44
C SER A 354 -8.71 -27.87 4.54
N ALA A 355 -8.29 -26.68 4.12
CA ALA A 355 -6.89 -26.27 4.21
C ALA A 355 -6.42 -26.11 5.68
N PRO A 356 -5.11 -26.24 5.99
CA PRO A 356 -4.58 -26.23 7.36
C PRO A 356 -4.87 -24.96 8.17
N TRP A 357 -5.21 -23.86 7.50
CA TRP A 357 -5.56 -22.57 8.10
C TRP A 357 -7.03 -22.46 8.50
N VAL A 358 -7.85 -23.46 8.18
CA VAL A 358 -9.20 -23.64 8.71
C VAL A 358 -9.11 -24.57 9.91
N ARG A 359 -9.59 -24.11 11.06
CA ARG A 359 -9.56 -24.89 12.30
C ARG A 359 -10.92 -24.91 12.95
N ALA A 360 -11.19 -26.00 13.65
CA ALA A 360 -12.35 -26.13 14.51
C ALA A 360 -11.90 -26.04 15.98
N ALA A 361 -12.47 -25.10 16.73
CA ALA A 361 -12.20 -24.97 18.16
C ALA A 361 -13.47 -24.55 18.90
N ASN A 362 -13.80 -25.25 19.99
CA ASN A 362 -14.99 -24.96 20.81
C ASN A 362 -16.30 -24.86 20.00
N GLY A 363 -16.47 -25.69 18.96
CA GLY A 363 -17.65 -25.67 18.08
C GLY A 363 -17.69 -24.50 17.08
N ARG A 364 -16.56 -23.81 16.89
CA ARG A 364 -16.43 -22.68 15.95
C ARG A 364 -15.52 -23.04 14.80
N LEU A 365 -15.93 -22.65 13.60
CA LEU A 365 -15.04 -22.63 12.45
C LEU A 365 -14.24 -21.33 12.50
N LEU A 366 -12.93 -21.46 12.68
CA LEU A 366 -12.00 -20.35 12.79
C LEU A 366 -11.02 -20.38 11.64
N PHE A 367 -10.74 -19.21 11.09
CA PHE A 367 -9.68 -19.05 10.10
C PHE A 367 -8.46 -18.46 10.78
N ARG A 368 -7.29 -18.86 10.29
CA ARG A 368 -6.08 -18.08 10.50
C ARG A 368 -6.15 -16.87 9.57
N GLY A 369 -6.74 -15.78 10.07
CA GLY A 369 -6.77 -14.50 9.38
C GLY A 369 -5.38 -13.87 9.26
N LEU A 370 -5.30 -12.78 8.50
CA LEU A 370 -4.26 -11.77 8.69
C LEU A 370 -4.28 -11.41 10.18
N ALA A 371 -3.23 -11.85 10.87
CA ALA A 371 -3.05 -11.61 12.28
C ALA A 371 -3.44 -10.17 12.61
N SER A 372 -4.22 -9.98 13.68
CA SER A 372 -4.12 -8.73 14.44
C SER A 372 -2.64 -8.34 14.46
N ILE A 373 -2.31 -7.11 14.08
CA ILE A 373 -0.94 -6.59 13.90
C ILE A 373 0.01 -6.84 15.11
N TYR A 374 -0.49 -7.43 16.20
CA TYR A 374 0.23 -7.86 17.41
C TYR A 374 0.30 -9.38 17.71
N GLY A 375 -0.20 -10.28 16.87
CA GLY A 375 -0.02 -11.74 17.04
C GLY A 375 -1.16 -12.57 16.45
N GLY A 376 -0.87 -13.82 16.08
CA GLY A 376 -1.81 -14.73 15.40
C GLY A 376 -3.09 -14.95 16.20
N VAL A 377 -4.21 -14.47 15.68
CA VAL A 377 -5.54 -14.73 16.24
C VAL A 377 -6.28 -15.59 15.23
N GLU A 378 -6.62 -16.80 15.63
CA GLU A 378 -7.73 -17.52 15.03
C GLU A 378 -8.97 -16.63 15.13
N CYS A 379 -9.52 -16.23 14.00
CA CYS A 379 -10.64 -15.30 13.92
C CYS A 379 -11.83 -16.00 13.26
N LYS A 380 -13.00 -15.40 13.41
CA LYS A 380 -14.22 -15.89 12.77
C LYS A 380 -14.35 -15.30 11.37
N PRO A 381 -14.43 -16.11 10.31
CA PRO A 381 -14.60 -15.60 8.96
C PRO A 381 -15.97 -14.96 8.79
N ARG A 382 -16.08 -14.05 7.83
CA ARG A 382 -17.36 -13.50 7.42
C ARG A 382 -18.19 -14.55 6.69
N LEU A 383 -19.44 -14.71 7.08
CA LEU A 383 -20.35 -15.68 6.49
C LEU A 383 -21.09 -15.07 5.30
N PHE A 384 -21.12 -15.81 4.20
CA PHE A 384 -22.02 -15.60 3.07
C PHE A 384 -22.88 -16.84 2.87
N VAL A 385 -24.16 -16.67 2.58
CA VAL A 385 -25.11 -17.77 2.27
C VAL A 385 -25.81 -17.44 0.96
N ASP A 386 -25.69 -18.32 -0.03
CA ASP A 386 -26.22 -18.16 -1.40
C ASP A 386 -25.84 -16.81 -2.03
N GLY A 387 -24.61 -16.36 -1.77
CA GLY A 387 -24.07 -15.08 -2.22
C GLY A 387 -24.52 -13.86 -1.41
N SER A 388 -25.42 -14.02 -0.44
CA SER A 388 -25.84 -12.94 0.47
C SER A 388 -24.88 -12.85 1.65
N ASP A 389 -24.54 -11.62 2.06
CA ASP A 389 -23.63 -11.35 3.18
C ASP A 389 -24.38 -11.39 4.53
N TRP A 390 -23.93 -12.27 5.44
CA TRP A 390 -24.48 -12.46 6.78
C TRP A 390 -23.56 -11.89 7.88
N GLY A 391 -22.42 -11.32 7.52
CA GLY A 391 -21.46 -10.71 8.44
C GLY A 391 -20.67 -11.70 9.29
N ASN A 392 -19.95 -11.18 10.29
CA ASN A 392 -19.12 -11.97 11.22
C ASN A 392 -19.74 -12.11 12.63
N ARG A 393 -20.97 -11.60 12.83
CA ARG A 393 -21.71 -11.63 14.12
C ARG A 393 -22.75 -12.73 14.21
N THR A 394 -22.96 -13.49 13.14
CA THR A 394 -23.82 -14.68 13.13
C THR A 394 -23.43 -15.58 14.29
N PRO A 395 -24.28 -15.97 15.24
CA PRO A 395 -23.83 -16.78 16.36
C PRO A 395 -23.33 -18.16 15.88
N ASP A 396 -22.33 -18.74 16.57
CA ASP A 396 -21.60 -19.92 16.05
C ASP A 396 -22.49 -21.15 15.82
N ASN A 397 -23.55 -21.27 16.61
CA ASN A 397 -24.58 -22.30 16.48
C ASN A 397 -25.36 -22.21 15.16
N GLU A 398 -25.45 -21.03 14.54
CA GLU A 398 -26.09 -20.87 13.23
C GLU A 398 -25.21 -21.43 12.10
N ILE A 399 -23.88 -21.28 12.18
CA ILE A 399 -22.96 -21.86 11.18
C ILE A 399 -23.06 -23.39 11.21
N GLU A 400 -22.98 -23.99 12.40
CA GLU A 400 -23.11 -25.46 12.56
C GLU A 400 -24.46 -25.97 11.99
N SER A 401 -25.53 -25.18 12.12
CA SER A 401 -26.84 -25.53 11.57
C SER A 401 -26.89 -25.39 10.05
N LEU A 402 -26.33 -24.32 9.50
CA LEU A 402 -26.29 -24.06 8.05
C LEU A 402 -25.42 -25.06 7.30
N LEU A 403 -24.33 -25.52 7.90
CA LEU A 403 -23.45 -26.54 7.31
C LEU A 403 -24.21 -27.82 6.96
N GLN A 404 -25.24 -28.19 7.72
CA GLN A 404 -26.05 -29.38 7.44
C GLN A 404 -26.85 -29.28 6.14
N PHE A 405 -27.08 -28.07 5.63
CA PHE A 405 -27.79 -27.81 4.39
C PHE A 405 -26.84 -27.41 3.25
N ALA A 406 -25.53 -27.26 3.53
CA ALA A 406 -24.56 -26.86 2.54
C ALA A 406 -24.43 -27.93 1.45
N ARG A 407 -24.70 -27.53 0.21
CA ARG A 407 -24.41 -28.33 -1.00
C ARG A 407 -23.00 -28.05 -1.51
N ARG A 408 -22.48 -26.84 -1.32
CA ARG A 408 -21.09 -26.43 -1.65
C ARG A 408 -20.58 -25.42 -0.62
N ILE A 409 -19.26 -25.41 -0.40
CA ILE A 409 -18.58 -24.49 0.53
C ILE A 409 -17.35 -23.89 -0.16
N GLU A 410 -17.20 -22.57 -0.07
CA GLU A 410 -15.97 -21.86 -0.43
C GLU A 410 -15.39 -21.17 0.82
N MET A 411 -14.07 -21.20 0.97
CA MET A 411 -13.37 -20.61 2.10
C MET A 411 -12.18 -19.83 1.57
N TYR A 412 -12.06 -18.58 1.97
CA TYR A 412 -11.00 -17.69 1.50
C TYR A 412 -10.31 -16.98 2.67
N ARG A 413 -9.00 -16.79 2.57
CA ARG A 413 -8.28 -15.82 3.41
C ARG A 413 -8.57 -14.41 2.91
N ALA A 414 -8.48 -13.41 3.79
CA ALA A 414 -8.80 -12.01 3.45
C ALA A 414 -8.02 -11.46 2.24
N ALA A 415 -6.75 -11.85 2.06
CA ALA A 415 -5.94 -11.38 0.94
C ALA A 415 -6.42 -11.92 -0.43
N ASN A 416 -7.12 -13.05 -0.45
CA ASN A 416 -7.39 -13.81 -1.67
C ASN A 416 -8.89 -14.04 -1.92
N ALA A 417 -9.76 -13.48 -1.07
CA ALA A 417 -11.19 -13.61 -1.23
C ALA A 417 -11.66 -12.81 -2.46
N PRO A 418 -12.49 -13.42 -3.34
CA PRO A 418 -13.12 -12.71 -4.44
C PRO A 418 -13.82 -11.44 -3.95
N PRO A 419 -13.84 -10.36 -4.75
CA PRO A 419 -14.46 -9.08 -4.37
C PRO A 419 -15.87 -9.21 -3.76
N GLU A 420 -16.68 -10.12 -4.32
CA GLU A 420 -18.05 -10.39 -3.86
C GLU A 420 -18.12 -11.00 -2.45
N PHE A 421 -17.05 -11.65 -1.99
CA PHE A 421 -16.97 -12.32 -0.70
C PHE A 421 -15.94 -11.69 0.25
N ASN A 422 -15.36 -10.54 -0.09
CA ASN A 422 -14.28 -9.94 0.70
C ASN A 422 -14.68 -8.64 1.40
N ASP A 423 -14.60 -8.61 2.72
CA ASP A 423 -14.85 -7.41 3.53
C ASP A 423 -13.58 -6.77 4.09
N PHE A 424 -12.42 -7.34 3.79
CA PHE A 424 -11.10 -6.88 4.21
C PHE A 424 -10.98 -6.71 5.72
N ASP A 425 -11.76 -7.45 6.51
CA ASP A 425 -11.68 -7.45 7.98
C ASP A 425 -10.43 -8.18 8.51
N GLY A 426 -9.67 -8.77 7.59
CA GLY A 426 -8.45 -9.51 7.85
C GLY A 426 -8.70 -11.01 8.07
N CYS A 427 -9.91 -11.45 8.36
CA CYS A 427 -10.19 -12.86 8.66
C CYS A 427 -10.45 -13.70 7.41
N GLY A 428 -11.08 -13.11 6.41
CA GLY A 428 -11.52 -13.82 5.20
C GLY A 428 -12.95 -14.30 5.31
N SER A 429 -13.38 -15.18 4.40
CA SER A 429 -14.79 -15.46 4.17
C SER A 429 -15.11 -16.94 4.06
N LEU A 430 -16.23 -17.33 4.65
CA LEU A 430 -16.89 -18.62 4.52
C LEU A 430 -18.16 -18.43 3.68
N VAL A 431 -18.25 -19.07 2.53
CA VAL A 431 -19.38 -18.98 1.61
C VAL A 431 -20.09 -20.34 1.57
N LEU A 432 -21.35 -20.37 1.95
CA LEU A 432 -22.20 -21.55 1.94
C LEU A 432 -23.22 -21.44 0.80
N TRP A 433 -23.30 -22.46 -0.03
CA TRP A 433 -24.36 -22.60 -1.02
C TRP A 433 -25.31 -23.70 -0.56
N ILE A 434 -26.54 -23.35 -0.21
CA ILE A 434 -27.56 -24.28 0.29
C ILE A 434 -28.64 -24.59 -0.75
N ILE A 435 -28.69 -23.81 -1.83
CA ILE A 435 -29.59 -24.02 -2.98
C ILE A 435 -28.96 -24.82 -4.12
#